data_AF-A0A453K0J2-F1
#
_entry.id   AF-A0A453K0J2-F1
#
_cell.length_a   1.000
_cell.length_b   1.000
_cell.length_c   1.000
_cell.angle_alpha   90.00
_cell.angle_beta   90.00
_cell.angle_gamma   90.00
#
_symmetry.space_group_name_H-M   'P 1'
#
loop_
_entity.id
_entity.type
_entity.pdbx_description
1 polymer ?
#
loop_
_entity_poly.entity_id
_entity_poly.type
_entity_poly.pdbx_seq_one_letter_code
_entity_poly.pdbx_strand_id
1 'polypeptide(L)'
;MAATQGASDVLSIDKVDFLKLQNGSDIRGVAIAGVEGEPVNLTELVAEAIAAAFAAWLLNKKKADGLRRLRISVGHDSRISAHKLQNAITHGITAAGHDVLQFGLASTPAMFNSTLTKDAINHCPADGGIMITASHLPYNRNGFKFFTSDGGLNKTDIKDILERASRVYEESAHCGKQEQTGVVTHVDYMSIYASDLVQAVLKSAGNKEKPLEGLHIVVDAGNGAGGFFVDKVLKPLGAVTDGSQFLEPDGLFPNHIPNPEDKAAMEAITQAVLNNKADLGIIFDTDVDRSAAVDSSGRELNRNRLIALMSAIVLEEVRFCRAANLFHITLLLVSN
;
A
#
# COMPACT_ATOMS: atom_id res chain seq x y z
N MET A 1 -20.88 -53.70 28.18
CA MET A 1 -21.15 -53.07 26.87
C MET A 1 -22.04 -51.87 27.10
N ALA A 2 -21.49 -50.67 26.96
CA ALA A 2 -22.25 -49.45 26.72
C ALA A 2 -21.27 -48.52 25.98
N ALA A 3 -21.39 -48.48 24.65
CA ALA A 3 -20.63 -47.58 23.80
C ALA A 3 -21.40 -46.26 23.72
N THR A 4 -20.89 -45.23 24.37
CA THR A 4 -21.28 -43.84 24.13
C THR A 4 -20.70 -43.41 22.80
N GLN A 5 -21.54 -43.31 21.77
CA GLN A 5 -21.21 -42.63 20.52
C GLN A 5 -21.13 -41.13 20.80
N GLY A 6 -19.94 -40.56 20.70
CA GLY A 6 -19.76 -39.11 20.64
C GLY A 6 -20.23 -38.62 19.27
N ALA A 7 -21.22 -37.73 19.27
CA ALA A 7 -21.57 -36.95 18.09
C ALA A 7 -20.40 -36.01 17.78
N SER A 8 -19.81 -36.16 16.60
CA SER A 8 -18.87 -35.19 16.05
C SER A 8 -19.66 -33.96 15.60
N ASP A 9 -19.59 -32.88 16.36
CA ASP A 9 -20.01 -31.55 15.92
C ASP A 9 -19.09 -31.11 14.78
N VAL A 10 -19.52 -31.38 13.54
CA VAL A 10 -18.97 -30.73 12.36
C VAL A 10 -19.45 -29.28 12.43
N LEU A 11 -18.55 -28.37 12.81
CA LEU A 11 -18.78 -26.92 12.74
C LEU A 11 -19.35 -26.58 11.36
N SER A 12 -20.59 -26.13 11.31
CA SER A 12 -21.18 -25.62 10.07
C SER A 12 -20.40 -24.37 9.67
N ILE A 13 -19.56 -24.48 8.64
CA ILE A 13 -18.84 -23.35 8.09
C ILE A 13 -19.86 -22.46 7.39
N ASP A 14 -20.01 -21.23 7.88
CA ASP A 14 -20.80 -20.22 7.21
C ASP A 14 -20.26 -20.03 5.79
N LYS A 15 -21.16 -20.12 4.80
CA LYS A 15 -20.82 -19.95 3.39
C LYS A 15 -20.38 -18.50 3.15
N VAL A 16 -19.08 -18.27 3.01
CA VAL A 16 -18.52 -16.96 2.71
C VAL A 16 -18.69 -16.64 1.23
N ASP A 17 -19.32 -15.51 0.92
CA ASP A 17 -19.42 -14.99 -0.44
C ASP A 17 -18.21 -14.11 -0.77
N PHE A 18 -17.13 -14.74 -1.25
CA PHE A 18 -15.86 -14.06 -1.56
C PHE A 18 -16.03 -12.91 -2.57
N LEU A 19 -16.97 -13.02 -3.51
CA LEU A 19 -17.17 -11.99 -4.53
C LEU A 19 -17.72 -10.68 -3.96
N LYS A 20 -18.37 -10.70 -2.79
CA LYS A 20 -18.77 -9.48 -2.07
C LYS A 20 -17.59 -8.66 -1.52
N LEU A 21 -16.41 -9.26 -1.44
CA LEU A 21 -15.20 -8.56 -1.02
C LEU A 21 -14.53 -7.79 -2.18
N GLN A 22 -14.98 -8.01 -3.42
CA GLN A 22 -14.42 -7.32 -4.58
C GLN A 22 -14.80 -5.83 -4.57
N ASN A 23 -13.80 -4.97 -4.63
CA ASN A 23 -13.97 -3.53 -4.82
C ASN A 23 -13.05 -3.05 -5.96
N GLY A 24 -13.54 -3.14 -7.19
CA GLY A 24 -12.76 -2.78 -8.37
C GLY A 24 -11.53 -3.68 -8.54
N SER A 25 -10.35 -3.06 -8.51
CA SER A 25 -9.02 -3.70 -8.54
C SER A 25 -8.51 -4.16 -7.16
N ASP A 26 -9.29 -3.93 -6.11
CA ASP A 26 -8.89 -4.21 -4.73
C ASP A 26 -9.86 -5.22 -4.08
N ILE A 27 -9.45 -5.74 -2.93
CA ILE A 27 -10.31 -6.47 -1.99
C ILE A 27 -10.59 -5.56 -0.80
N ARG A 28 -11.85 -5.48 -0.36
CA ARG A 28 -12.29 -4.69 0.81
C ARG A 28 -13.31 -5.45 1.62
N GLY A 29 -13.19 -5.40 2.94
CA GLY A 29 -14.15 -6.01 3.86
C GLY A 29 -14.12 -5.38 5.25
N VAL A 30 -15.00 -5.85 6.11
CA VAL A 30 -15.01 -5.55 7.54
C VAL A 30 -14.11 -6.57 8.22
N ALA A 31 -13.03 -6.10 8.83
CA ALA A 31 -12.02 -6.94 9.49
C ALA A 31 -12.20 -6.98 11.01
N ILE A 32 -12.90 -6.00 11.59
CA ILE A 32 -13.15 -5.90 13.03
C ILE A 32 -14.60 -5.50 13.27
N ALA A 33 -15.23 -6.09 14.29
CA ALA A 33 -16.55 -5.69 14.74
C ALA A 33 -16.50 -4.32 15.45
N GLY A 34 -17.64 -3.65 15.58
CA GLY A 34 -17.73 -2.37 16.31
C GLY A 34 -18.55 -1.29 15.63
N VAL A 35 -18.97 -1.54 14.39
CA VAL A 35 -19.94 -0.69 13.68
C VAL A 35 -21.22 -1.47 13.48
N GLU A 36 -22.34 -0.92 13.94
CA GLU A 36 -23.67 -1.54 13.82
C GLU A 36 -24.03 -1.75 12.35
N GLY A 37 -24.57 -2.92 12.01
CA GLY A 37 -24.91 -3.28 10.64
C GLY A 37 -23.73 -3.68 9.74
N GLU A 38 -22.50 -3.70 10.27
CA GLU A 38 -21.30 -4.10 9.53
C GLU A 38 -20.71 -5.41 10.12
N PRO A 39 -21.24 -6.60 9.76
CA PRO A 39 -20.68 -7.85 10.24
C PRO A 39 -19.30 -8.11 9.64
N VAL A 40 -18.41 -8.72 10.43
CA VAL A 40 -17.07 -9.11 9.99
C VAL A 40 -17.20 -10.13 8.85
N ASN A 41 -16.57 -9.81 7.72
CA ASN A 41 -16.56 -10.68 6.53
C ASN A 41 -15.15 -10.87 5.94
N LEU A 42 -14.13 -10.20 6.48
CA LEU A 42 -12.72 -10.39 6.16
C LEU A 42 -12.00 -10.97 7.39
N THR A 43 -12.20 -12.28 7.61
CA THR A 43 -11.58 -13.04 8.72
C THR A 43 -10.19 -13.54 8.34
N GLU A 44 -9.45 -14.11 9.31
CA GLU A 44 -8.15 -14.74 9.04
C GLU A 44 -8.24 -15.86 8.02
N LEU A 45 -9.23 -16.76 8.15
CA LEU A 45 -9.38 -17.89 7.22
C LEU A 45 -9.68 -17.41 5.79
N VAL A 46 -10.44 -16.33 5.65
CA VAL A 46 -10.71 -15.69 4.36
C VAL A 46 -9.43 -15.07 3.79
N ALA A 47 -8.66 -14.35 4.62
CA ALA A 47 -7.39 -13.74 4.21
C ALA A 47 -6.34 -14.79 3.80
N GLU A 48 -6.25 -15.89 4.55
CA GLU A 48 -5.40 -17.04 4.26
C GLU A 48 -5.74 -17.66 2.89
N ALA A 49 -7.02 -17.94 2.65
CA ALA A 49 -7.49 -18.49 1.38
C ALA A 49 -7.21 -17.56 0.20
N ILE A 50 -7.41 -16.24 0.38
CA ILE A 50 -7.08 -15.22 -0.63
C ILE A 50 -5.58 -15.20 -0.93
N ALA A 51 -4.73 -15.31 0.10
CA ALA A 51 -3.28 -15.26 -0.08
C ALA A 51 -2.76 -16.49 -0.84
N ALA A 52 -3.24 -17.69 -0.48
CA ALA A 52 -2.94 -18.92 -1.20
C ALA A 52 -3.44 -18.87 -2.65
N ALA A 53 -4.64 -18.34 -2.88
CA ALA A 53 -5.21 -18.15 -4.21
C ALA A 53 -4.40 -17.16 -5.05
N PHE A 54 -3.92 -16.07 -4.46
CA PHE A 54 -3.04 -15.11 -5.14
C PHE A 54 -1.72 -15.76 -5.55
N ALA A 55 -1.10 -16.54 -4.68
CA ALA A 55 0.11 -17.31 -5.01
C ALA A 55 -0.12 -18.25 -6.21
N ALA A 56 -1.20 -19.02 -6.21
CA ALA A 56 -1.57 -19.90 -7.31
C ALA A 56 -1.85 -19.13 -8.60
N TRP A 57 -2.54 -17.98 -8.51
CA TRP A 57 -2.75 -17.08 -9.65
C TRP A 57 -1.42 -16.57 -10.21
N LEU A 58 -0.50 -16.17 -9.35
CA LEU A 58 0.80 -15.60 -9.72
C LEU A 58 1.72 -16.62 -10.39
N LEU A 59 1.74 -17.88 -9.91
CA LEU A 59 2.43 -18.99 -10.57
C LEU A 59 1.96 -19.15 -12.02
N ASN A 60 0.63 -19.20 -12.21
CA ASN A 60 0.01 -19.34 -13.53
C ASN A 60 0.36 -18.15 -14.43
N LYS A 61 0.27 -16.92 -13.91
CA LYS A 61 0.60 -15.69 -14.64
C LYS A 61 2.04 -15.69 -15.13
N LYS A 62 2.98 -16.16 -14.29
CA LYS A 62 4.41 -16.24 -14.62
C LYS A 62 4.78 -17.42 -15.50
N LYS A 63 3.83 -18.32 -15.82
CA LYS A 63 4.09 -19.59 -16.52
C LYS A 63 5.23 -20.38 -15.87
N ALA A 64 5.34 -20.27 -14.55
CA ALA A 64 6.35 -21.00 -13.81
C ALA A 64 5.99 -22.48 -13.78
N ASP A 65 6.99 -23.36 -13.69
CA ASP A 65 6.72 -24.73 -13.31
C ASP A 65 6.11 -24.77 -11.90
N GLY A 66 5.28 -25.77 -11.61
CA GLY A 66 4.63 -25.91 -10.29
C GLY A 66 5.62 -26.16 -9.14
N LEU A 67 6.92 -26.26 -9.44
CA LEU A 67 8.00 -26.47 -8.47
C LEU A 67 8.68 -25.16 -8.06
N ARG A 68 8.43 -24.05 -8.77
CA ARG A 68 9.03 -22.76 -8.44
C ARG A 68 8.45 -22.22 -7.14
N ARG A 69 9.35 -21.94 -6.20
CA ARG A 69 9.06 -21.18 -4.98
C ARG A 69 9.05 -19.69 -5.30
N LEU A 70 7.89 -19.05 -5.17
CA LEU A 70 7.74 -17.59 -5.31
C LEU A 70 8.19 -16.88 -4.04
N ARG A 71 8.67 -15.64 -4.18
CA ARG A 71 8.87 -14.70 -3.06
C ARG A 71 7.81 -13.61 -3.13
N ILE A 72 6.91 -13.55 -2.17
CA ILE A 72 5.82 -12.58 -2.14
C ILE A 72 6.05 -11.58 -1.01
N SER A 73 6.10 -10.28 -1.32
CA SER A 73 6.22 -9.24 -0.30
C SER A 73 4.87 -8.95 0.35
N VAL A 74 4.87 -8.75 1.68
CA VAL A 74 3.66 -8.44 2.46
C VAL A 74 3.94 -7.27 3.39
N GLY A 75 3.20 -6.18 3.20
CA GLY A 75 3.22 -5.00 4.05
C GLY A 75 1.81 -4.56 4.43
N HIS A 76 1.70 -3.67 5.41
CA HIS A 76 0.42 -3.20 5.90
C HIS A 76 0.43 -1.72 6.27
N ASP A 77 -0.77 -1.11 6.31
CA ASP A 77 -0.97 0.22 6.88
C ASP A 77 -1.15 0.16 8.42
N SER A 78 -1.47 1.29 9.06
CA SER A 78 -1.55 1.40 10.52
C SER A 78 -2.79 0.75 11.16
N ARG A 79 -3.71 0.15 10.38
CA ARG A 79 -4.99 -0.37 10.90
C ARG A 79 -4.80 -1.41 11.99
N ILE A 80 -5.68 -1.36 12.99
CA ILE A 80 -5.65 -2.27 14.14
C ILE A 80 -5.87 -3.77 13.78
N SER A 81 -6.37 -4.08 12.58
CA SER A 81 -6.49 -5.46 12.07
C SER A 81 -5.24 -5.95 11.33
N ALA A 82 -4.27 -5.08 11.05
CA ALA A 82 -3.16 -5.35 10.15
C ALA A 82 -2.34 -6.56 10.56
N HIS A 83 -1.90 -6.66 11.81
CA HIS A 83 -1.07 -7.78 12.28
C HIS A 83 -1.80 -9.13 12.19
N LYS A 84 -3.09 -9.16 12.53
CA LYS A 84 -3.91 -10.38 12.45
C LYS A 84 -4.07 -10.85 11.00
N LEU A 85 -4.31 -9.92 10.07
CA LEU A 85 -4.40 -10.24 8.64
C LEU A 85 -3.04 -10.57 8.02
N GLN A 86 -1.95 -9.92 8.46
CA GLN A 86 -0.59 -10.24 8.01
C GLN A 86 -0.21 -11.67 8.38
N ASN A 87 -0.49 -12.09 9.62
CA ASN A 87 -0.23 -13.46 10.05
C ASN A 87 -1.02 -14.48 9.21
N ALA A 88 -2.29 -14.19 8.91
CA ALA A 88 -3.13 -15.05 8.09
C ALA A 88 -2.64 -15.14 6.63
N ILE A 89 -2.27 -14.01 6.05
CA ILE A 89 -1.69 -13.95 4.69
C ILE A 89 -0.37 -14.72 4.65
N THR A 90 0.52 -14.49 5.61
CA THR A 90 1.79 -15.20 5.72
C THR A 90 1.56 -16.71 5.83
N HIS A 91 0.57 -17.14 6.62
CA HIS A 91 0.19 -18.54 6.72
C HIS A 91 -0.25 -19.10 5.37
N GLY A 92 -1.17 -18.43 4.66
CA GLY A 92 -1.70 -18.90 3.38
C GLY A 92 -0.62 -19.03 2.30
N ILE A 93 0.34 -18.11 2.26
CA ILE A 93 1.46 -18.16 1.31
C ILE A 93 2.43 -19.29 1.65
N THR A 94 2.80 -19.42 2.93
CA THR A 94 3.79 -20.41 3.37
C THR A 94 3.27 -21.84 3.38
N ALA A 95 1.97 -22.05 3.66
CA ALA A 95 1.31 -23.35 3.52
C ALA A 95 1.18 -23.77 2.05
N ALA A 96 1.04 -22.80 1.13
CA ALA A 96 1.11 -23.03 -0.32
C ALA A 96 2.54 -23.26 -0.84
N GLY A 97 3.56 -23.28 0.03
CA GLY A 97 4.94 -23.60 -0.33
C GLY A 97 5.76 -22.44 -0.91
N HIS A 98 5.36 -21.20 -0.63
CA HIS A 98 6.04 -20.00 -1.10
C HIS A 98 6.63 -19.17 0.03
N ASP A 99 7.63 -18.36 -0.29
CA ASP A 99 8.33 -17.54 0.70
C ASP A 99 7.68 -16.16 0.81
N VAL A 100 7.75 -15.59 2.02
CA VAL A 100 7.20 -14.27 2.35
C VAL A 100 8.33 -13.31 2.72
N LEU A 101 8.33 -12.14 2.10
CA LEU A 101 9.13 -10.99 2.54
C LEU A 101 8.23 -10.06 3.36
N GLN A 102 8.36 -10.10 4.68
CA GLN A 102 7.51 -9.35 5.59
C GLN A 102 8.12 -7.97 5.85
N PHE A 103 7.45 -6.93 5.38
CA PHE A 103 7.92 -5.53 5.51
C PHE A 103 7.35 -4.81 6.73
N GLY A 104 6.28 -5.34 7.34
CA GLY A 104 5.58 -4.65 8.43
C GLY A 104 4.84 -3.41 7.93
N LEU A 105 4.95 -2.30 8.67
CA LEU A 105 4.35 -1.03 8.27
C LEU A 105 5.00 -0.52 6.97
N ALA A 106 4.19 -0.36 5.93
CA ALA A 106 4.66 0.02 4.60
C ALA A 106 3.67 0.98 3.92
N SER A 107 4.14 1.65 2.88
CA SER A 107 3.26 2.39 1.96
C SER A 107 2.85 1.52 0.77
N THR A 108 1.68 1.76 0.22
CA THR A 108 1.22 1.14 -1.04
C THR A 108 2.24 1.31 -2.19
N PRO A 109 2.81 2.50 -2.46
CA PRO A 109 3.84 2.63 -3.49
C PRO A 109 5.13 1.85 -3.18
N ALA A 110 5.53 1.70 -1.91
CA ALA A 110 6.68 0.86 -1.55
C ALA A 110 6.41 -0.62 -1.85
N MET A 111 5.20 -1.10 -1.60
CA MET A 111 4.81 -2.48 -1.93
C MET A 111 4.91 -2.75 -3.43
N PHE A 112 4.41 -1.85 -4.28
CA PHE A 112 4.61 -1.98 -5.72
C PHE A 112 6.08 -1.91 -6.11
N ASN A 113 6.82 -0.93 -5.58
CA ASN A 113 8.23 -0.73 -5.87
C ASN A 113 9.07 -1.98 -5.55
N SER A 114 8.74 -2.75 -4.51
CA SER A 114 9.42 -4.01 -4.18
C SER A 114 9.40 -5.10 -5.27
N THR A 115 8.45 -5.01 -6.20
CA THR A 115 8.36 -5.91 -7.36
C THR A 115 9.24 -5.45 -8.53
N LEU A 116 9.79 -4.23 -8.46
CA LEU A 116 10.61 -3.60 -9.49
C LEU A 116 12.08 -3.47 -9.06
N THR A 117 12.32 -3.23 -7.77
CA THR A 117 13.65 -2.99 -7.21
C THR A 117 14.56 -4.18 -7.42
N LYS A 118 15.78 -3.92 -7.91
CA LYS A 118 16.81 -4.95 -8.13
C LYS A 118 17.82 -4.88 -6.99
N ASP A 119 17.52 -5.61 -5.93
CA ASP A 119 18.37 -5.69 -4.74
C ASP A 119 18.42 -7.13 -4.22
N ALA A 120 19.47 -7.85 -4.60
CA ALA A 120 19.64 -9.24 -4.21
C ALA A 120 19.89 -9.41 -2.70
N ILE A 121 20.46 -8.40 -2.04
CA ILE A 121 20.76 -8.43 -0.59
C ILE A 121 19.44 -8.45 0.19
N ASN A 122 18.47 -7.65 -0.27
CA ASN A 122 17.16 -7.53 0.37
C ASN A 122 16.07 -8.40 -0.30
N HIS A 123 16.48 -9.45 -1.03
CA HIS A 123 15.60 -10.42 -1.66
C HIS A 123 14.63 -9.85 -2.72
N CYS A 124 14.95 -8.71 -3.34
CA CYS A 124 14.18 -8.10 -4.42
C CYS A 124 14.77 -8.41 -5.82
N PRO A 125 13.97 -8.38 -6.89
CA PRO A 125 12.53 -8.08 -6.89
C PRO A 125 11.72 -9.22 -6.28
N ALA A 126 10.66 -8.86 -5.56
CA ALA A 126 9.61 -9.79 -5.18
C ALA A 126 8.86 -10.24 -6.43
N ASP A 127 8.38 -11.48 -6.43
CA ASP A 127 7.60 -12.01 -7.54
C ASP A 127 6.20 -11.38 -7.63
N GLY A 128 5.65 -10.97 -6.49
CA GLY A 128 4.44 -10.20 -6.34
C GLY A 128 4.37 -9.58 -4.94
N GLY A 129 3.46 -8.64 -4.75
CA GLY A 129 3.28 -7.94 -3.47
C GLY A 129 1.82 -7.88 -3.03
N ILE A 130 1.59 -7.96 -1.73
CA ILE A 130 0.29 -7.77 -1.08
C ILE A 130 0.41 -6.61 -0.10
N MET A 131 -0.36 -5.55 -0.34
CA MET A 131 -0.53 -4.46 0.62
C MET A 131 -1.84 -4.66 1.38
N ILE A 132 -1.74 -4.80 2.71
CA ILE A 132 -2.88 -4.90 3.62
C ILE A 132 -3.30 -3.50 4.01
N THR A 133 -4.42 -3.06 3.45
CA THR A 133 -4.94 -1.71 3.66
C THR A 133 -6.39 -1.64 3.21
N ALA A 134 -7.18 -0.74 3.80
CA ALA A 134 -8.42 -0.24 3.20
C ALA A 134 -8.35 1.26 2.84
N SER A 135 -7.15 1.78 2.62
CA SER A 135 -6.87 3.19 2.29
C SER A 135 -7.58 4.14 3.26
N HIS A 136 -8.46 5.01 2.79
CA HIS A 136 -9.18 6.01 3.59
C HIS A 136 -10.45 5.52 4.29
N LEU A 137 -10.77 4.22 4.25
CA LEU A 137 -11.99 3.71 4.90
C LEU A 137 -11.90 3.74 6.44
N PRO A 138 -13.03 3.65 7.17
CA PRO A 138 -13.02 3.65 8.64
C PRO A 138 -12.18 2.52 9.25
N TYR A 139 -11.77 2.67 10.52
CA TYR A 139 -10.83 1.78 11.24
C TYR A 139 -11.19 0.28 11.20
N ASN A 140 -12.49 -0.04 11.17
CA ASN A 140 -13.00 -1.41 11.21
C ASN A 140 -12.86 -2.15 9.85
N ARG A 141 -12.61 -1.40 8.77
CA ARG A 141 -12.39 -1.94 7.43
C ARG A 141 -10.94 -2.33 7.23
N ASN A 142 -10.70 -3.32 6.38
CA ASN A 142 -9.37 -3.61 5.83
C ASN A 142 -9.54 -4.29 4.45
N GLY A 143 -8.44 -4.70 3.83
CA GLY A 143 -8.45 -5.25 2.49
C GLY A 143 -7.05 -5.45 1.93
N PHE A 144 -7.00 -5.79 0.65
CA PHE A 144 -5.75 -6.14 -0.04
C PHE A 144 -5.64 -5.43 -1.38
N LYS A 145 -4.48 -4.85 -1.65
CA LYS A 145 -4.04 -4.45 -3.00
C LYS A 145 -2.92 -5.41 -3.43
N PHE A 146 -2.94 -5.81 -4.70
CA PHE A 146 -1.99 -6.78 -5.23
C PHE A 146 -1.16 -6.18 -6.34
N PHE A 147 0.12 -6.55 -6.38
CA PHE A 147 1.09 -6.03 -7.33
C PHE A 147 1.91 -7.14 -7.97
N THR A 148 2.28 -6.93 -9.23
CA THR A 148 3.37 -7.63 -9.90
C THR A 148 4.32 -6.59 -10.51
N SER A 149 5.40 -7.05 -11.16
CA SER A 149 6.26 -6.18 -11.95
C SER A 149 5.55 -5.43 -13.08
N ASP A 150 4.35 -5.87 -13.48
CA ASP A 150 3.56 -5.25 -14.54
C ASP A 150 2.65 -4.11 -14.01
N GLY A 151 2.50 -3.99 -12.68
CA GLY A 151 1.64 -3.01 -12.03
C GLY A 151 0.68 -3.61 -10.99
N GLY A 152 -0.31 -2.80 -10.62
CA GLY A 152 -1.45 -3.26 -9.82
C GLY A 152 -2.37 -4.17 -10.63
N LEU A 153 -2.97 -5.16 -9.97
CA LEU A 153 -3.93 -6.07 -10.59
C LEU A 153 -5.21 -5.34 -11.01
N ASN A 154 -5.92 -5.90 -11.99
CA ASN A 154 -7.19 -5.35 -12.46
C ASN A 154 -8.41 -6.11 -11.89
N LYS A 155 -9.60 -5.59 -12.18
CA LYS A 155 -10.88 -6.18 -11.74
C LYS A 155 -11.05 -7.66 -12.12
N THR A 156 -10.59 -8.06 -13.31
CA THR A 156 -10.72 -9.45 -13.77
C THR A 156 -9.75 -10.38 -13.04
N ASP A 157 -8.54 -9.90 -12.72
CA ASP A 157 -7.56 -10.66 -11.95
C ASP A 157 -8.06 -10.90 -10.51
N ILE A 158 -8.59 -9.86 -9.86
CA ILE A 158 -9.17 -9.98 -8.51
C ILE A 158 -10.34 -10.95 -8.46
N LYS A 159 -11.19 -10.93 -9.50
CA LYS A 159 -12.31 -11.87 -9.60
C LYS A 159 -11.81 -13.31 -9.66
N ASP A 160 -10.80 -13.60 -10.49
CA ASP A 160 -10.20 -14.95 -10.58
C ASP A 160 -9.59 -15.37 -9.23
N ILE A 161 -8.87 -14.47 -8.55
CA ILE A 161 -8.31 -14.74 -7.21
C ILE A 161 -9.41 -15.08 -6.20
N LEU A 162 -10.50 -14.32 -6.17
CA LEU A 162 -11.61 -14.57 -5.23
C LEU A 162 -12.36 -15.88 -5.54
N GLU A 163 -12.53 -16.23 -6.82
CA GLU A 163 -13.13 -17.51 -7.23
C GLU A 163 -12.25 -18.70 -6.83
N ARG A 164 -10.92 -18.57 -6.93
CA ARG A 164 -9.96 -19.56 -6.43
C ARG A 164 -9.97 -19.63 -4.91
N ALA A 165 -10.01 -18.49 -4.22
CA ALA A 165 -10.03 -18.42 -2.76
C ALA A 165 -11.24 -19.14 -2.18
N SER A 166 -12.42 -19.03 -2.82
CA SER A 166 -13.61 -19.79 -2.43
C SER A 166 -13.36 -21.31 -2.41
N ARG A 167 -12.63 -21.85 -3.40
CA ARG A 167 -12.31 -23.28 -3.48
C ARG A 167 -11.28 -23.68 -2.43
N VAL A 168 -10.23 -22.88 -2.28
CA VAL A 168 -9.20 -23.09 -1.24
C VAL A 168 -9.83 -23.11 0.15
N TYR A 169 -10.75 -22.19 0.42
CA TYR A 169 -11.47 -22.10 1.68
C TYR A 169 -12.37 -23.31 1.95
N GLU A 170 -13.07 -23.80 0.92
CA GLU A 170 -13.85 -25.03 1.02
C GLU A 170 -12.94 -26.26 1.23
N GLU A 171 -11.78 -26.34 0.61
CA GLU A 171 -10.84 -27.46 0.78
C GLU A 171 -10.16 -27.47 2.16
N SER A 172 -9.72 -26.30 2.65
CA SER A 172 -9.07 -26.16 3.96
C SER A 172 -10.02 -26.42 5.13
N ALA A 173 -11.32 -26.23 4.91
CA ALA A 173 -12.36 -26.64 5.85
C ALA A 173 -12.45 -28.16 6.06
N HIS A 174 -12.07 -28.96 5.04
CA HIS A 174 -12.17 -30.41 5.07
C HIS A 174 -10.82 -31.09 5.36
N CYS A 175 -9.71 -30.37 5.14
CA CYS A 175 -8.35 -30.84 5.39
C CYS A 175 -7.80 -30.18 6.66
N GLY A 176 -7.24 -30.95 7.59
CA GLY A 176 -6.60 -30.40 8.80
C GLY A 176 -5.45 -29.43 8.48
N LYS A 177 -4.90 -28.76 9.51
CA LYS A 177 -3.83 -27.77 9.36
C LYS A 177 -2.72 -28.25 8.43
N GLN A 178 -2.47 -27.50 7.35
CA GLN A 178 -1.38 -27.76 6.43
C GLN A 178 -0.04 -27.38 7.05
N GLU A 179 1.01 -28.14 6.71
CA GLU A 179 2.37 -27.84 7.15
C GLU A 179 2.90 -26.60 6.38
N GLN A 180 3.47 -25.64 7.10
CA GLN A 180 4.11 -24.48 6.48
C GLN A 180 5.47 -24.88 5.94
N THR A 181 5.65 -24.80 4.63
CA THR A 181 6.91 -25.18 3.97
C THR A 181 7.67 -23.98 3.40
N GLY A 182 7.00 -22.82 3.29
CA GLY A 182 7.59 -21.53 2.95
C GLY A 182 8.44 -20.91 4.07
N VAL A 183 9.36 -20.02 3.70
CA VAL A 183 10.21 -19.26 4.63
C VAL A 183 9.70 -17.83 4.76
N VAL A 184 9.73 -17.28 5.98
CA VAL A 184 9.41 -15.88 6.25
C VAL A 184 10.69 -15.11 6.55
N THR A 185 10.97 -14.07 5.76
CA THR A 185 12.10 -13.17 5.95
C THR A 185 11.59 -11.77 6.27
N HIS A 186 12.05 -11.18 7.37
CA HIS A 186 11.73 -9.80 7.73
C HIS A 186 12.71 -8.84 7.05
N VAL A 187 12.20 -7.79 6.41
CA VAL A 187 13.01 -6.82 5.65
C VAL A 187 12.53 -5.40 5.96
N ASP A 188 13.42 -4.51 6.38
CA ASP A 188 13.14 -3.07 6.50
C ASP A 188 13.13 -2.41 5.11
N TYR A 189 12.07 -2.70 4.34
CA TYR A 189 11.95 -2.22 2.97
C TYR A 189 11.70 -0.70 2.91
N MET A 190 11.08 -0.12 3.94
CA MET A 190 10.82 1.31 3.97
C MET A 190 12.10 2.15 4.04
N SER A 191 13.16 1.66 4.70
CA SER A 191 14.47 2.32 4.63
C SER A 191 15.09 2.30 3.23
N ILE A 192 14.94 1.18 2.50
CA ILE A 192 15.41 1.06 1.10
C ILE A 192 14.63 2.03 0.21
N TYR A 193 13.30 1.98 0.29
CA TYR A 193 12.41 2.83 -0.49
C TYR A 193 12.65 4.33 -0.22
N ALA A 194 12.77 4.72 1.05
CA ALA A 194 13.04 6.11 1.41
C ALA A 194 14.44 6.58 0.93
N SER A 195 15.45 5.71 0.99
CA SER A 195 16.77 6.00 0.43
C SER A 195 16.68 6.27 -1.07
N ASP A 196 15.95 5.46 -1.82
CA ASP A 196 15.75 5.67 -3.26
C ASP A 196 15.03 6.98 -3.57
N LEU A 197 14.03 7.37 -2.75
CA LEU A 197 13.38 8.68 -2.87
C LEU A 197 14.37 9.83 -2.64
N VAL A 198 15.20 9.74 -1.59
CA VAL A 198 16.24 10.74 -1.31
C VAL A 198 17.21 10.84 -2.48
N GLN A 199 17.72 9.71 -2.98
CA GLN A 199 18.64 9.68 -4.13
C GLN A 199 18.02 10.28 -5.39
N ALA A 200 16.74 10.01 -5.66
CA ALA A 200 16.04 10.61 -6.78
C ALA A 200 15.97 12.14 -6.67
N VAL A 201 15.65 12.67 -5.48
CA VAL A 201 15.61 14.13 -5.25
C VAL A 201 17.01 14.75 -5.36
N LEU A 202 18.03 14.13 -4.75
CA LEU A 202 19.42 14.59 -4.87
C LEU A 202 19.85 14.68 -6.33
N LYS A 203 19.58 13.62 -7.11
CA LYS A 203 19.91 13.57 -8.54
C LYS A 203 19.21 14.69 -9.31
N SER A 204 17.91 14.89 -9.09
CA SER A 204 17.14 15.96 -9.75
C SER A 204 17.62 17.36 -9.34
N ALA A 205 18.15 17.51 -8.13
CA ALA A 205 18.73 18.75 -7.63
C ALA A 205 20.22 18.93 -7.96
N GLY A 206 20.76 18.19 -8.95
CA GLY A 206 22.15 18.31 -9.38
C GLY A 206 23.17 17.76 -8.38
N ASN A 207 22.77 16.76 -7.57
CA ASN A 207 23.55 16.14 -6.50
C ASN A 207 23.97 17.08 -5.35
N LYS A 208 23.22 18.17 -5.13
CA LYS A 208 23.38 18.99 -3.92
C LYS A 208 22.96 18.15 -2.70
N GLU A 209 23.83 18.02 -1.70
CA GLU A 209 23.63 17.15 -0.53
C GLU A 209 22.36 17.47 0.28
N LYS A 210 22.05 18.76 0.46
CA LYS A 210 20.85 19.24 1.16
C LYS A 210 20.05 20.19 0.28
N PRO A 211 19.32 19.67 -0.70
CA PRO A 211 18.64 20.52 -1.68
C PRO A 211 17.48 21.31 -1.07
N LEU A 212 16.93 20.84 0.06
CA LEU A 212 15.82 21.49 0.78
C LEU A 212 16.31 22.33 1.97
N GLU A 213 17.61 22.57 2.10
CA GLU A 213 18.14 23.44 3.16
C GLU A 213 17.53 24.85 3.10
N GLY A 214 17.03 25.30 4.25
CA GLY A 214 16.33 26.58 4.39
C GLY A 214 14.82 26.53 4.10
N LEU A 215 14.29 25.38 3.64
CA LEU A 215 12.84 25.18 3.48
C LEU A 215 12.23 24.57 4.73
N HIS A 216 11.11 25.13 5.18
CA HIS A 216 10.29 24.60 6.26
C HIS A 216 9.09 23.87 5.68
N ILE A 217 9.09 22.53 5.80
CA ILE A 217 8.06 21.66 5.23
C ILE A 217 7.41 20.86 6.36
N VAL A 218 6.11 21.07 6.57
CA VAL A 218 5.33 20.31 7.57
C VAL A 218 4.60 19.16 6.93
N VAL A 219 4.52 18.03 7.63
CA VAL A 219 3.82 16.83 7.19
C VAL A 219 2.68 16.50 8.15
N ASP A 220 1.53 16.18 7.58
CA ASP A 220 0.42 15.55 8.28
C ASP A 220 0.26 14.11 7.75
N ALA A 221 0.49 13.13 8.62
CA ALA A 221 0.34 11.71 8.25
C ALA A 221 -1.01 11.11 8.66
N GLY A 222 -1.88 11.85 9.36
CA GLY A 222 -3.20 11.39 9.80
C GLY A 222 -3.18 10.07 10.59
N ASN A 223 -2.09 9.75 11.29
CA ASN A 223 -1.83 8.46 11.94
C ASN A 223 -1.78 7.25 10.99
N GLY A 224 -1.61 7.50 9.69
CA GLY A 224 -1.33 6.51 8.66
C GLY A 224 0.15 6.11 8.60
N ALA A 225 0.55 5.51 7.49
CA ALA A 225 1.92 5.07 7.23
C ALA A 225 2.84 6.20 6.73
N GLY A 226 2.36 7.44 6.61
CA GLY A 226 3.10 8.58 6.01
C GLY A 226 4.21 9.18 6.88
N GLY A 227 4.25 8.88 8.18
CA GLY A 227 5.19 9.50 9.12
C GLY A 227 6.67 9.36 8.76
N PHE A 228 7.04 8.24 8.11
CA PHE A 228 8.42 7.97 7.66
C PHE A 228 9.00 9.09 6.77
N PHE A 229 8.14 9.83 6.06
CA PHE A 229 8.56 10.85 5.11
C PHE A 229 9.31 12.00 5.79
N VAL A 230 8.99 12.29 7.05
CA VAL A 230 9.70 13.32 7.83
C VAL A 230 11.14 12.91 8.09
N ASP A 231 11.35 11.77 8.76
CA ASP A 231 12.67 11.38 9.25
C ASP A 231 13.55 10.71 8.19
N LYS A 232 12.96 9.98 7.25
CA LYS A 232 13.70 9.21 6.24
C LYS A 232 13.82 9.91 4.90
N VAL A 233 13.06 10.99 4.64
CA VAL A 233 13.10 11.71 3.35
C VAL A 233 13.42 13.19 3.54
N LEU A 234 12.58 13.96 4.24
CA LEU A 234 12.71 15.41 4.34
C LEU A 234 13.95 15.86 5.15
N LYS A 235 14.15 15.29 6.34
CA LYS A 235 15.32 15.64 7.17
C LYS A 235 16.66 15.30 6.49
N PRO A 236 16.86 14.11 5.87
CA PRO A 236 18.06 13.83 5.08
C PRO A 236 18.31 14.82 3.93
N LEU A 237 17.25 15.34 3.31
CA LEU A 237 17.33 16.36 2.26
C LEU A 237 17.54 17.80 2.79
N GLY A 238 17.58 17.98 4.12
CA GLY A 238 17.90 19.24 4.78
C GLY A 238 16.71 20.14 5.13
N ALA A 239 15.47 19.68 4.96
CA ALA A 239 14.28 20.47 5.32
C ALA A 239 14.10 20.58 6.85
N VAL A 240 13.61 21.73 7.30
CA VAL A 240 13.07 21.91 8.65
C VAL A 240 11.65 21.33 8.67
N THR A 241 11.33 20.52 9.66
CA THR A 241 10.05 19.77 9.71
C THR A 241 9.24 20.03 10.98
N ASP A 242 9.63 21.03 11.76
CA ASP A 242 8.95 21.42 13.01
C ASP A 242 7.48 21.77 12.75
N GLY A 243 6.57 21.28 13.58
CA GLY A 243 5.12 21.46 13.37
C GLY A 243 4.47 20.41 12.47
N SER A 244 5.22 19.40 12.01
CA SER A 244 4.63 18.16 11.48
C SER A 244 3.81 17.45 12.56
N GLN A 245 2.69 16.83 12.16
CA GLN A 245 1.68 16.31 13.09
C GLN A 245 1.17 14.92 12.69
N PHE A 246 0.65 14.21 13.69
CA PHE A 246 0.01 12.89 13.54
C PHE A 246 0.90 11.85 12.85
N LEU A 247 2.22 11.93 13.09
CA LEU A 247 3.25 11.10 12.46
C LEU A 247 3.25 9.65 12.96
N GLU A 248 2.89 9.45 14.23
CA GLU A 248 2.87 8.13 14.85
C GLU A 248 1.67 7.32 14.35
N PRO A 249 1.90 6.10 13.82
CA PRO A 249 0.84 5.22 13.35
C PRO A 249 -0.16 4.87 14.46
N ASP A 250 -1.44 5.13 14.22
CA ASP A 250 -2.56 4.73 15.09
C ASP A 250 -3.78 4.41 14.22
N GLY A 251 -4.10 3.12 14.13
CA GLY A 251 -5.19 2.60 13.32
C GLY A 251 -6.60 2.94 13.80
N LEU A 252 -6.75 3.64 14.93
CA LEU A 252 -8.01 4.24 15.35
C LEU A 252 -8.25 5.62 14.74
N PHE A 253 -7.22 6.22 14.13
CA PHE A 253 -7.27 7.54 13.47
C PHE A 253 -7.89 8.63 14.36
N PRO A 254 -7.31 8.91 15.54
CA PRO A 254 -7.95 9.72 16.59
C PRO A 254 -8.09 11.22 16.26
N ASN A 255 -7.39 11.73 15.25
CA ASN A 255 -7.31 13.16 14.96
C ASN A 255 -8.29 13.60 13.86
N HIS A 256 -8.17 13.01 12.68
CA HIS A 256 -9.09 13.19 11.55
C HIS A 256 -9.04 11.95 10.66
N ILE A 257 -9.95 11.88 9.68
CA ILE A 257 -9.88 10.84 8.66
C ILE A 257 -8.61 11.07 7.83
N PRO A 258 -7.70 10.08 7.69
CA PRO A 258 -6.50 10.19 6.86
C PRO A 258 -6.86 10.14 5.37
N ASN A 259 -7.42 11.24 4.88
CA ASN A 259 -7.82 11.41 3.49
C ASN A 259 -7.55 12.87 3.07
N PRO A 260 -6.65 13.12 2.11
CA PRO A 260 -6.30 14.48 1.67
C PRO A 260 -7.41 15.17 0.85
N GLU A 261 -8.58 14.53 0.71
CA GLU A 261 -9.80 15.12 0.15
C GLU A 261 -10.85 15.45 1.26
N ASP A 262 -10.58 15.06 2.51
CA ASP A 262 -11.43 15.39 3.65
C ASP A 262 -11.20 16.84 4.11
N LYS A 263 -12.30 17.53 4.42
CA LYS A 263 -12.24 18.95 4.77
C LYS A 263 -11.55 19.21 6.10
N ALA A 264 -11.79 18.38 7.11
CA ALA A 264 -11.18 18.55 8.43
C ALA A 264 -9.69 18.22 8.38
N ALA A 265 -9.31 17.18 7.63
CA ALA A 265 -7.92 16.84 7.37
C ALA A 265 -7.18 17.98 6.65
N MET A 266 -7.77 18.54 5.58
CA MET A 266 -7.18 19.68 4.86
C MET A 266 -7.09 20.96 5.70
N GLU A 267 -8.10 21.21 6.54
CA GLU A 267 -8.06 22.33 7.50
C GLU A 267 -6.92 22.14 8.51
N ALA A 268 -6.73 20.92 9.03
CA ALA A 268 -5.67 20.62 10.00
C ALA A 268 -4.26 20.90 9.46
N ILE A 269 -3.92 20.41 8.26
CA ILE A 269 -2.61 20.71 7.63
C ILE A 269 -2.50 22.19 7.26
N THR A 270 -3.58 22.84 6.84
CA THR A 270 -3.57 24.29 6.54
C THR A 270 -3.24 25.11 7.78
N GLN A 271 -3.86 24.81 8.92
CA GLN A 271 -3.54 25.48 10.18
C GLN A 271 -2.11 25.18 10.63
N ALA A 272 -1.62 23.95 10.46
CA ALA A 272 -0.23 23.61 10.77
C ALA A 272 0.76 24.46 9.95
N VAL A 273 0.50 24.64 8.64
CA VAL A 273 1.33 25.52 7.79
C VAL A 273 1.32 26.96 8.29
N LEU A 274 0.13 27.53 8.52
CA LEU A 274 -0.01 28.94 8.92
C LEU A 274 0.59 29.22 10.30
N ASN A 275 0.36 28.33 11.27
CA ASN A 275 0.85 28.47 12.64
C ASN A 275 2.38 28.38 12.72
N ASN A 276 2.98 27.51 11.90
CA ASN A 276 4.42 27.30 11.89
C ASN A 276 5.16 28.18 10.87
N LYS A 277 4.43 28.98 10.07
CA LYS A 277 4.97 29.75 8.94
C LYS A 277 5.79 28.88 7.97
N ALA A 278 5.30 27.67 7.74
CA ALA A 278 5.95 26.72 6.86
C ALA A 278 5.86 27.18 5.40
N ASP A 279 6.86 26.85 4.59
CA ASP A 279 6.88 27.10 3.15
C ASP A 279 5.93 26.17 2.39
N LEU A 280 5.73 24.95 2.92
CA LEU A 280 4.90 23.91 2.33
C LEU A 280 4.32 22.98 3.40
N GLY A 281 3.06 22.61 3.24
CA GLY A 281 2.43 21.50 3.93
C GLY A 281 2.22 20.32 3.00
N ILE A 282 2.44 19.10 3.49
CA ILE A 282 2.16 17.85 2.78
C ILE A 282 1.23 17.01 3.64
N ILE A 283 0.16 16.49 3.06
CA ILE A 283 -0.75 15.56 3.74
C ILE A 283 -0.89 14.27 2.93
N PHE A 284 -0.91 13.14 3.61
CA PHE A 284 -1.07 11.81 3.02
C PHE A 284 -2.39 11.16 3.42
N ASP A 285 -2.85 10.22 2.60
CA ASP A 285 -3.82 9.23 3.06
C ASP A 285 -3.15 8.07 3.82
N THR A 286 -3.95 7.17 4.40
CA THR A 286 -3.47 6.12 5.31
C THR A 286 -2.31 5.30 4.78
N ASP A 287 -2.36 4.91 3.50
CA ASP A 287 -1.40 4.02 2.85
C ASP A 287 -0.48 4.73 1.85
N VAL A 288 -0.52 6.07 1.84
CA VAL A 288 0.43 6.95 1.13
C VAL A 288 0.42 6.74 -0.39
N ASP A 289 -0.71 6.34 -0.98
CA ASP A 289 -0.89 6.36 -2.44
C ASP A 289 -1.55 7.64 -2.94
N ARG A 290 -2.07 8.46 -2.02
CA ARG A 290 -2.58 9.80 -2.29
C ARG A 290 -1.92 10.83 -1.38
N SER A 291 -1.73 12.01 -1.94
CA SER A 291 -1.27 13.18 -1.21
C SER A 291 -1.93 14.46 -1.73
N ALA A 292 -1.91 15.48 -0.89
CA ALA A 292 -2.15 16.86 -1.27
C ALA A 292 -1.08 17.74 -0.64
N ALA A 293 -1.02 18.99 -1.10
CA ALA A 293 -0.12 19.98 -0.54
C ALA A 293 -0.87 21.27 -0.20
N VAL A 294 -0.28 22.07 0.68
CA VAL A 294 -0.76 23.41 1.04
C VAL A 294 0.42 24.37 0.92
N ASP A 295 0.25 25.47 0.19
CA ASP A 295 1.31 26.48 0.10
C ASP A 295 1.41 27.33 1.37
N SER A 296 2.46 28.15 1.48
CA SER A 296 2.70 29.01 2.65
C SER A 296 1.60 30.04 2.96
N SER A 297 0.68 30.29 2.03
CA SER A 297 -0.48 31.16 2.22
C SER A 297 -1.73 30.40 2.69
N GLY A 298 -1.62 29.09 2.86
CA GLY A 298 -2.73 28.21 3.22
C GLY A 298 -3.60 27.79 2.04
N ARG A 299 -3.14 27.96 0.79
CA ARG A 299 -3.91 27.53 -0.38
C ARG A 299 -3.64 26.07 -0.70
N GLU A 300 -4.72 25.31 -0.84
CA GLU A 300 -4.68 23.89 -1.16
C GLU A 300 -4.27 23.64 -2.63
N LEU A 301 -3.35 22.69 -2.80
CA LEU A 301 -2.93 22.07 -4.05
C LEU A 301 -3.36 20.61 -4.03
N ASN A 302 -4.62 20.35 -4.39
CA ASN A 302 -5.20 19.02 -4.40
C ASN A 302 -5.34 18.45 -5.82
N ARG A 303 -5.31 17.11 -5.94
CA ARG A 303 -5.70 16.29 -7.11
C ARG A 303 -5.37 16.94 -8.46
N ASN A 304 -6.35 17.60 -9.07
CA ASN A 304 -6.24 18.20 -10.41
C ASN A 304 -5.18 19.30 -10.47
N ARG A 305 -5.03 20.12 -9.41
CA ARG A 305 -3.99 21.17 -9.35
C ARG A 305 -2.60 20.56 -9.27
N LEU A 306 -2.44 19.49 -8.49
CA LEU A 306 -1.18 18.77 -8.39
C LEU A 306 -0.82 18.10 -9.72
N ILE A 307 -1.79 17.46 -10.38
CA ILE A 307 -1.60 16.89 -11.72
C ILE A 307 -1.21 17.98 -12.74
N ALA A 308 -1.86 19.14 -12.70
CA ALA A 308 -1.55 20.26 -13.60
C ALA A 308 -0.13 20.78 -13.37
N LEU A 309 0.28 20.95 -12.12
CA LEU A 309 1.64 21.35 -11.74
C LEU A 309 2.67 20.32 -12.23
N MET A 310 2.47 19.04 -11.94
CA MET A 310 3.37 17.97 -12.36
C MET A 310 3.45 17.87 -13.89
N SER A 311 2.31 18.03 -14.58
CA SER A 311 2.27 18.06 -16.05
C SER A 311 3.07 19.22 -16.62
N ALA A 312 2.97 20.41 -16.01
CA ALA A 312 3.74 21.58 -16.44
C ALA A 312 5.26 21.34 -16.29
N ILE A 313 5.70 20.81 -15.14
CA ILE A 313 7.11 20.48 -14.88
C ILE A 313 7.63 19.44 -15.87
N VAL A 314 6.92 18.32 -16.03
CA VAL A 314 7.33 17.24 -16.95
C VAL A 314 7.37 17.74 -18.40
N LEU A 315 6.41 18.58 -18.81
CA LEU A 315 6.42 19.15 -20.16
C LEU A 315 7.60 20.12 -20.38
N GLU A 316 8.02 20.84 -19.36
CA GLU A 316 9.21 21.70 -19.41
C GLU A 316 10.50 20.88 -19.53
N GLU A 317 10.65 19.84 -18.72
CA GLU A 317 11.79 18.91 -18.78
C GLU A 317 11.88 18.18 -20.14
N VAL A 318 10.74 17.69 -20.64
CA VAL A 318 10.67 17.03 -21.95
C VAL A 318 10.92 18.03 -23.09
N ARG A 319 10.49 19.29 -22.96
CA ARG A 319 10.84 20.35 -23.92
C ARG A 319 12.33 20.62 -23.94
N PHE A 320 13.02 20.61 -22.80
CA PHE A 320 14.47 20.72 -22.73
C PHE A 320 15.18 19.51 -23.39
N CYS A 321 14.67 18.29 -23.21
CA CYS A 321 15.20 17.10 -23.89
C CYS A 321 14.94 17.09 -25.41
N ARG A 322 13.82 17.65 -25.88
CA ARG A 322 13.54 17.80 -27.33
C ARG A 322 14.25 18.99 -27.96
N ALA A 323 14.59 20.04 -27.21
CA ALA A 323 15.42 21.14 -27.71
C ALA A 323 16.88 20.70 -28.01
N ALA A 324 17.36 19.62 -27.38
CA ALA A 324 18.64 18.99 -27.71
C ALA A 324 18.58 18.05 -28.93
N ASN A 325 17.38 17.68 -29.41
CA ASN A 325 17.16 16.87 -30.61
C ASN A 325 16.06 17.50 -31.48
N LEU A 326 16.47 18.52 -32.23
CA LEU A 326 15.76 19.11 -33.37
C LEU A 326 14.42 19.80 -33.07
N PHE A 327 14.46 21.12 -33.27
CA PHE A 327 13.58 21.83 -34.20
C PHE A 327 13.13 20.94 -35.39
N HIS A 328 12.10 20.11 -35.20
CA HIS A 328 11.35 19.48 -36.28
C HIS A 328 9.98 19.04 -35.74
N ILE A 329 8.91 19.47 -36.40
CA ILE A 329 7.49 19.31 -36.03
C ILE A 329 7.05 20.43 -35.06
N THR A 330 7.08 21.70 -35.49
CA THR A 330 6.04 22.31 -36.35
C THR A 330 4.68 22.24 -35.62
N LEU A 331 4.14 23.34 -35.10
CA LEU A 331 3.48 24.37 -35.93
C LEU A 331 2.45 23.77 -36.93
N LEU A 332 1.89 22.60 -36.60
CA LEU A 332 0.75 21.91 -37.22
C LEU A 332 -0.08 21.40 -36.02
N LEU A 333 -0.84 22.23 -35.32
CA LEU A 333 -2.29 22.37 -35.54
C LEU A 333 -2.81 23.58 -34.72
N VAL A 334 -2.35 24.78 -35.08
CA VAL A 334 -3.24 25.95 -35.02
C VAL A 334 -4.03 25.85 -36.33
N SER A 335 -5.37 25.80 -36.24
CA SER A 335 -6.38 25.68 -37.33
C SER A 335 -7.08 24.32 -37.44
N ASN A 336 -7.98 24.04 -36.49
CA ASN A 336 -9.40 23.66 -36.66
C ASN A 336 -9.95 23.04 -35.37
#